data_AF-A0A3C2E8X6-F1
#
_entry.id   AF-A0A3C2E8X6-F1
#
_cell.length_a   1.000
_cell.length_b   1.000
_cell.length_c   1.000
_cell.angle_alpha   90.00
_cell.angle_beta   90.00
_cell.angle_gamma   90.00
#
_symmetry.space_group_name_H-M   'P 1'
#
loop_
_entity.id
_entity.type
_entity.pdbx_description
1 polymer ?
#
loop_
_entity_poly.entity_id
_entity_poly.type
_entity_poly.pdbx_seq_one_letter_code
_entity_poly.pdbx_strand_id
1 'polypeptide(L)'
;MVLFRIEGRALWPIFNEKVAAGLGRGMSKTGCLSEEGVETAARAMKRFAALLDAKRVKERYAVATAAVRSARDGPDFVKRVREESGIEIEVISGEEEARLSALGVLAGSPD
;
A
#
# COMPACT_ATOMS: atom_id res chain seq x y z
N MET A 1 6.55 1.06 0.91
CA MET A 1 6.86 -0.35 1.23
C MET A 1 7.90 -0.38 2.34
N VAL A 2 7.66 -1.18 3.38
CA VAL A 2 8.66 -1.47 4.40
C VAL A 2 8.81 -2.99 4.46
N LEU A 3 10.04 -3.48 4.48
CA LEU A 3 10.36 -4.89 4.66
C LEU A 3 10.92 -5.10 6.05
N PHE A 4 10.35 -6.04 6.78
CA PHE A 4 10.79 -6.41 8.11
C PHE A 4 11.47 -7.78 8.12
N ARG A 5 12.49 -7.92 8.96
CA ARG A 5 12.99 -9.22 9.42
C ARG A 5 12.39 -9.50 10.79
N ILE A 6 11.78 -10.68 10.94
CA ILE A 6 11.16 -11.10 12.20
C ILE A 6 12.13 -12.03 12.92
N GLU A 7 12.50 -11.68 14.15
CA GLU A 7 13.34 -12.49 15.03
C GLU A 7 12.67 -12.60 16.40
N GLY A 8 12.02 -13.75 16.66
CA GLY A 8 11.18 -13.91 17.84
C GLY A 8 10.01 -12.92 17.81
N ARG A 9 9.94 -12.02 18.80
CA ARG A 9 8.95 -10.93 18.87
C ARG A 9 9.45 -9.60 18.29
N ALA A 10 10.71 -9.53 17.87
CA ALA A 10 11.29 -8.30 17.34
C ALA A 10 11.02 -8.15 15.83
N LEU A 11 10.62 -6.95 15.43
CA LEU A 11 10.43 -6.54 14.04
C LEU A 11 11.52 -5.56 13.65
N TRP A 12 12.46 -5.98 12.79
CA TRP A 12 13.57 -5.15 12.34
C TRP A 12 13.30 -4.59 10.95
N PRO A 13 13.12 -3.28 10.75
CA PRO A 13 12.98 -2.71 9.41
C PRO A 13 14.31 -2.81 8.67
N ILE A 14 14.38 -3.65 7.64
CA ILE A 14 15.60 -3.88 6.85
C ILE A 14 15.60 -3.11 5.51
N PHE A 15 14.44 -2.65 5.07
CA PHE A 15 14.30 -1.83 3.86
C PHE A 15 13.05 -0.95 3.96
N ASN A 16 13.16 0.30 3.51
CA ASN A 16 12.05 1.24 3.46
C ASN A 16 12.14 2.05 2.17
N GLU A 17 11.10 1.97 1.34
CA GLU A 17 10.99 2.75 0.11
C GLU A 17 9.60 3.40 0.04
N LYS A 18 9.59 4.71 -0.24
CA LYS A 18 8.37 5.52 -0.36
C LYS A 18 8.34 6.21 -1.72
N VAL A 19 7.19 6.10 -2.41
CA VAL A 19 6.92 6.82 -3.66
C VAL A 19 5.71 7.72 -3.46
N ALA A 20 5.87 9.02 -3.72
CA ALA A 20 4.78 9.99 -3.67
C ALA A 20 4.03 10.01 -5.00
N ALA A 21 3.02 9.15 -5.15
CA ALA A 21 2.27 9.01 -6.40
C ALA A 21 1.19 10.09 -6.59
N GLY A 22 0.63 10.67 -5.51
CA GLY A 22 -0.41 11.69 -5.65
C GLY A 22 -1.75 11.16 -6.19
N LEU A 23 -2.12 9.91 -5.87
CA LEU A 23 -3.34 9.23 -6.33
C LEU A 23 -4.63 10.06 -6.16
N GLY A 24 -4.79 10.77 -5.03
CA GLY A 24 -5.98 11.57 -4.76
C GLY A 24 -5.98 12.99 -5.35
N ARG A 25 -4.97 13.37 -6.15
CA ARG A 25 -4.88 14.73 -6.72
C ARG A 25 -6.07 14.97 -7.66
N GLY A 26 -6.81 16.05 -7.43
CA GLY A 26 -7.96 16.43 -8.28
C GLY A 26 -9.25 15.64 -8.01
N MET A 27 -9.20 14.61 -7.16
CA MET A 27 -10.33 13.71 -6.88
C MET A 27 -11.55 14.43 -6.27
N SER A 28 -11.34 15.53 -5.54
CA SER A 28 -12.44 16.34 -5.00
C SER A 28 -13.33 16.99 -6.07
N LYS A 29 -12.82 17.13 -7.31
CA LYS A 29 -13.55 17.71 -8.44
C LYS A 29 -14.07 16.63 -9.39
N THR A 30 -13.27 15.60 -9.63
CA THR A 30 -13.55 14.57 -10.65
C THR A 30 -14.25 13.33 -10.09
N GLY A 31 -14.05 13.03 -8.81
CA GLY A 31 -14.45 11.75 -8.21
C GLY A 31 -13.61 10.55 -8.66
N CYS A 32 -12.53 10.78 -9.41
CA CYS A 32 -11.63 9.74 -9.93
C CYS A 32 -10.18 9.97 -9.47
N LEU A 33 -9.37 8.93 -9.53
CA LEU A 33 -7.94 9.00 -9.26
C LEU A 33 -7.23 9.87 -10.32
N SER A 34 -6.09 10.43 -9.93
CA SER A 34 -5.19 11.12 -10.86
C SER A 34 -4.58 10.13 -11.84
N GLU A 35 -4.73 10.34 -13.15
CA GLU A 35 -4.12 9.50 -14.19
C GLU A 35 -2.59 9.40 -14.01
N GLU A 36 -1.91 10.53 -13.82
CA GLU A 36 -0.46 10.55 -13.53
C GLU A 36 -0.12 9.79 -12.25
N GLY A 37 -1.01 9.87 -11.26
CA GLY A 37 -0.81 9.20 -9.98
C GLY A 37 -1.01 7.70 -10.06
N VAL A 38 -1.97 7.25 -10.87
CA VAL A 38 -2.21 5.84 -11.19
C VAL A 38 -1.00 5.25 -11.89
N GLU A 39 -0.47 5.91 -12.92
CA GLU A 39 0.73 5.44 -13.64
C GLU A 39 1.96 5.36 -12.72
N THR A 40 2.15 6.38 -11.88
CA THR A 40 3.25 6.42 -10.92
C THR A 40 3.13 5.31 -9.87
N ALA A 41 1.93 5.10 -9.33
CA ALA A 41 1.66 4.06 -8.35
C ALA A 41 1.80 2.65 -8.95
N ALA A 42 1.23 2.39 -10.12
CA ALA A 42 1.34 1.10 -10.81
C ALA A 42 2.82 0.73 -11.09
N ARG A 43 3.62 1.70 -11.56
CA ARG A 43 5.06 1.52 -11.75
C ARG A 43 5.79 1.21 -10.44
N ALA A 44 5.44 1.91 -9.36
CA ALA A 44 6.01 1.65 -8.04
C ALA A 44 5.65 0.25 -7.54
N MET A 45 4.41 -0.19 -7.71
CA MET A 45 3.95 -1.53 -7.32
C MET A 45 4.68 -2.64 -8.07
N LYS A 46 4.85 -2.50 -9.40
CA LYS A 46 5.69 -3.41 -10.20
C LYS A 46 7.12 -3.50 -9.67
N ARG A 47 7.72 -2.36 -9.35
CA ARG A 47 9.08 -2.31 -8.78
C ARG A 47 9.13 -2.97 -7.40
N PHE A 48 8.16 -2.72 -6.54
CA PHE A 48 8.07 -3.35 -5.22
C PHE A 48 7.92 -4.87 -5.33
N ALA A 49 7.08 -5.37 -6.22
CA ALA A 49 6.95 -6.80 -6.48
C ALA A 49 8.29 -7.43 -6.87
N ALA A 50 9.01 -6.84 -7.83
CA ALA A 50 10.33 -7.33 -8.25
C ALA A 50 11.35 -7.35 -7.10
N LEU A 51 11.34 -6.34 -6.22
CA LEU A 51 12.22 -6.30 -5.04
C LEU A 51 11.87 -7.38 -4.01
N LEU A 52 10.57 -7.60 -3.76
CA LEU A 52 10.08 -8.62 -2.84
C LEU A 52 10.37 -10.03 -3.37
N ASP A 53 10.21 -10.26 -4.68
CA ASP A 53 10.51 -11.52 -5.35
C ASP A 53 12.01 -11.83 -5.30
N ALA A 54 12.87 -10.85 -5.61
CA ALA A 54 14.33 -11.01 -5.54
C ALA A 54 14.81 -11.35 -4.12
N LYS A 55 14.12 -10.83 -3.09
CA LYS A 55 14.38 -11.13 -1.68
C LYS A 55 13.65 -12.38 -1.15
N ARG A 56 12.89 -13.08 -2.01
CA ARG A 56 12.12 -14.28 -1.69
C ARG A 56 11.14 -14.08 -0.52
N VAL A 57 10.52 -12.90 -0.47
CA VAL A 57 9.53 -12.56 0.56
C VAL A 57 8.24 -13.33 0.29
N LYS A 58 7.85 -14.16 1.26
CA LYS A 58 6.66 -15.02 1.19
C LYS A 58 5.38 -14.28 1.60
N GLU A 59 5.44 -13.55 2.71
CA GLU A 59 4.31 -12.82 3.28
C GLU A 59 4.31 -11.37 2.77
N ARG A 60 3.20 -10.94 2.17
CA ARG A 60 3.03 -9.59 1.60
C ARG A 60 1.67 -9.06 2.04
N TYR A 61 1.68 -7.87 2.63
CA TYR A 61 0.47 -7.17 3.02
C TYR A 61 0.45 -5.81 2.34
N ALA A 62 -0.57 -5.54 1.55
CA ALA A 62 -0.78 -4.25 0.89
C ALA A 62 -2.21 -3.78 1.14
N VAL A 63 -2.32 -2.55 1.64
CA VAL A 63 -3.60 -1.90 1.92
C VAL A 63 -3.73 -0.62 1.13
N ALA A 64 -4.96 -0.29 0.73
CA ALA A 64 -5.31 1.01 0.17
C ALA A 64 -6.40 1.68 1.01
N THR A 65 -6.29 2.99 1.17
CA THR A 65 -7.08 3.79 2.11
C THR A 65 -8.06 4.71 1.37
N ALA A 66 -8.44 5.82 2.00
CA ALA A 66 -9.51 6.72 1.59
C ALA A 66 -9.53 7.12 0.10
N ALA A 67 -8.38 7.42 -0.52
CA ALA A 67 -8.35 7.85 -1.91
C ALA A 67 -8.87 6.77 -2.87
N VAL A 68 -8.34 5.55 -2.76
CA VAL A 68 -8.76 4.42 -3.61
C VAL A 68 -10.16 3.94 -3.23
N ARG A 69 -10.53 3.97 -1.95
CA ARG A 69 -11.86 3.59 -1.47
C ARG A 69 -12.97 4.49 -2.03
N SER A 70 -12.73 5.79 -2.13
CA SER A 70 -13.74 6.78 -2.53
C SER A 70 -13.77 7.06 -4.03
N ALA A 71 -12.71 6.72 -4.77
CA ALA A 71 -12.63 6.97 -6.19
C ALA A 71 -13.50 5.99 -6.99
N ARG A 72 -14.22 6.49 -8.01
CA ARG A 72 -15.07 5.66 -8.88
C ARG A 72 -14.28 4.59 -9.64
N ASP A 73 -13.05 4.92 -10.04
CA ASP A 73 -12.08 4.09 -10.72
C ASP A 73 -11.10 3.38 -9.76
N GLY A 74 -11.35 3.45 -8.45
CA GLY A 74 -10.57 2.73 -7.42
C GLY A 74 -10.50 1.21 -7.64
N PRO A 75 -11.62 0.51 -7.91
CA PRO A 75 -11.61 -0.92 -8.20
C PRO A 75 -10.77 -1.29 -9.43
N ASP A 76 -10.81 -0.46 -10.48
CA ASP A 76 -10.02 -0.68 -11.70
C ASP A 76 -8.52 -0.54 -11.42
N PHE A 77 -8.14 0.45 -10.60
CA PHE A 77 -6.76 0.60 -10.14
C PHE A 77 -6.28 -0.64 -9.36
N VAL A 78 -7.09 -1.15 -8.42
CA VAL A 78 -6.75 -2.36 -7.64
C VAL A 78 -6.56 -3.57 -8.55
N LYS A 79 -7.50 -3.77 -9.49
CA LYS A 79 -7.42 -4.84 -10.49
C LYS A 79 -6.14 -4.73 -11.32
N ARG A 80 -5.85 -3.54 -11.84
CA ARG A 80 -4.64 -3.27 -12.62
C ARG A 80 -3.37 -3.59 -11.85
N VAL A 81 -3.26 -3.15 -10.58
CA VAL A 81 -2.08 -3.46 -9.76
C VAL A 81 -1.92 -4.98 -9.57
N ARG A 82 -3.01 -5.70 -9.32
CA ARG A 82 -2.97 -7.16 -9.18
C ARG A 82 -2.47 -7.84 -10.47
N GLU A 83 -3.01 -7.45 -11.62
CA GLU A 83 -2.63 -8.01 -12.92
C GLU A 83 -1.17 -7.68 -13.28
N GLU A 84 -0.72 -6.46 -12.97
CA GLU A 84 0.59 -5.97 -13.36
C GLU A 84 1.74 -6.38 -12.42
N SER A 85 1.45 -6.60 -11.14
CA SER A 85 2.48 -6.82 -10.10
C SER A 85 2.27 -8.10 -9.30
N GLY A 86 1.11 -8.76 -9.41
CA GLY A 86 0.73 -9.89 -8.57
C GLY A 86 0.45 -9.54 -7.11
N ILE A 87 0.53 -8.25 -6.74
CA ILE A 87 0.23 -7.79 -5.37
C ILE A 87 -1.28 -7.60 -5.23
N GLU A 88 -1.87 -8.30 -4.26
CA GLU A 88 -3.25 -8.08 -3.86
C GLU A 88 -3.33 -6.91 -2.89
N ILE A 89 -4.16 -5.92 -3.23
CA ILE A 89 -4.43 -4.75 -2.39
C ILE A 89 -5.77 -4.97 -1.70
N GLU A 90 -5.78 -4.89 -0.37
CA GLU A 90 -6.99 -4.81 0.42
C GLU A 90 -7.43 -3.35 0.58
N VAL A 91 -8.64 -3.02 0.13
CA VAL A 91 -9.22 -1.68 0.34
C VAL A 91 -9.93 -1.68 1.69
N ILE A 92 -9.32 -1.05 2.69
CA ILE A 92 -9.80 -1.08 4.07
C ILE A 92 -10.81 0.04 4.35
N SER A 93 -11.69 -0.17 5.33
CA SER A 93 -12.62 0.87 5.82
C SER A 93 -11.86 1.97 6.58
N GLY A 94 -12.50 3.11 6.81
CA GLY A 94 -11.90 4.17 7.63
C GLY A 94 -11.72 3.77 9.10
N GLU A 95 -12.64 2.96 9.62
CA GLU A 95 -12.54 2.39 10.98
C GLU A 95 -11.37 1.42 11.08
N GLU A 96 -11.17 0.56 10.09
CA GLU A 96 -10.06 -0.39 10.06
C GLU A 96 -8.71 0.32 9.91
N GLU A 97 -8.65 1.37 9.09
CA GLU A 97 -7.47 2.23 8.98
C GLU A 97 -7.10 2.87 10.32
N ALA A 98 -8.09 3.38 11.07
CA ALA A 98 -7.89 3.93 12.40
C ALA A 98 -7.44 2.87 13.41
N ARG A 99 -8.06 1.69 13.39
CA ARG A 99 -7.71 0.56 14.25
C ARG A 99 -6.28 0.08 14.03
N LEU A 100 -5.89 -0.14 12.78
CA LEU A 100 -4.53 -0.56 12.41
C LEU A 100 -3.50 0.51 12.77
N SER A 101 -3.85 1.80 12.61
CA SER A 101 -2.99 2.92 13.02
C SER A 101 -2.75 2.93 14.53
N ALA A 102 -3.80 2.74 15.34
CA ALA A 102 -3.68 2.65 16.79
C ALA A 102 -2.83 1.45 17.24
N LEU A 103 -3.05 0.27 16.64
CA LEU A 103 -2.24 -0.92 16.90
C LEU A 103 -0.77 -0.72 16.52
N GLY A 104 -0.49 -0.01 15.43
CA GLY A 104 0.87 0.32 15.02
C GLY A 104 1.62 1.17 16.05
N VAL A 105 0.94 2.15 16.66
CA VAL A 105 1.53 2.97 17.74
C VAL A 105 1.79 2.11 18.98
N LEU A 106 0.82 1.29 19.42
CA LEU A 106 0.98 0.42 20.58
C LEU A 106 2.11 -0.60 20.41
N ALA A 107 2.25 -1.17 19.20
CA ALA A 107 3.33 -2.11 18.91
C ALA A 107 4.72 -1.45 18.87
N GLY A 108 4.80 -0.15 18.55
CA GLY A 108 6.05 0.62 18.54
C GLY A 108 6.48 1.15 19.90
N SER A 109 5.55 1.21 20.86
CA SER A 109 5.77 1.65 22.24
C SER A 109 5.27 0.58 23.23
N PRO A 110 5.92 -0.60 23.29
CA PRO A 110 5.56 -1.60 24.28
C PRO A 110 5.91 -1.08 25.68
N ASP A 111 4.93 -1.00 26.56
CA ASP A 111 5.15 -0.92 28.02
C ASP A 111 5.89 -2.16 28.54
#